data_AF-A0A932JYP7-F1
#
_entry.id   AF-A0A932JYP7-F1
#
_cell.length_a   1.000
_cell.length_b   1.000
_cell.length_c   1.000
_cell.angle_alpha   90.00
_cell.angle_beta   90.00
_cell.angle_gamma   90.00
#
_symmetry.space_group_name_H-M   'P 1'
#
loop_
_entity.id
_entity.type
_entity.pdbx_description
1 polymer ?
#
loop_
_entity_poly.entity_id
_entity_poly.type
_entity_poly.pdbx_seq_one_letter_code
_entity_poly.pdbx_strand_id
1 'polypeptide(L)'
;MKYEKYYVIIVFLLITVIYLYPAFLGKVDTPLDIRNTYMYPWRYHEVDKKINVIELWKYSDNNSNIIELKPQSSSTQIYELKIEKANLNKLQNISKGNFYFTFNLKKEPEENDKAIFVLQLFNKTTNQSVSIPYSYSPVIAEDFSTWYKAYFNLDKIIQNLNSVRELGNYNVQLVAENNHSDLSAKYTFTNLQLICDDRSNVSTVKNFYINDLVQMFTPFREYYSKALKQGRIPFWNNYTFTGTEFISEPQMGYFHPLYLFSYLLFDHFSAHLFILFVCLILCGFGAYLLARYWGLGYAASIFAGLVYMFHPFNAKWLSYEHVLINSATLPYLLLMYEKYLKEKNILNKYLIFSILLTGLIFISGHLQKVYYALFFFFLFIIFRFILNVILAKQNPTKILISSILIFGIGLLIGSIVLVQFFPLFLHSHREPFSKDFIKAASIPLKAFIGLVYPFYGGHPGDSNLALNPMYVAGFFRNYVYFGLLPFVCALFSLKIIFKNKLVLFFFLSIIFS
;
A
#
# COMPACT_ATOMS: atom_id res chain seq x y z
N MET A 1 -38.42 -25.10 -9.26
CA MET A 1 -38.53 -24.45 -7.93
C MET A 1 -37.25 -24.42 -7.06
N LYS A 2 -36.04 -24.80 -7.54
CA LYS A 2 -34.78 -24.66 -6.76
C LYS A 2 -33.84 -23.54 -7.27
N TYR A 3 -34.15 -22.91 -8.40
CA TYR A 3 -33.33 -21.88 -9.04
C TYR A 3 -33.81 -20.44 -8.79
N GLU A 4 -35.06 -20.25 -8.33
CA GLU A 4 -35.61 -18.93 -8.04
C GLU A 4 -34.90 -18.23 -6.88
N LYS A 5 -34.48 -18.96 -5.83
CA LYS A 5 -33.74 -18.38 -4.71
C LYS A 5 -32.38 -17.77 -5.11
N TYR A 6 -31.70 -18.33 -6.11
CA TYR A 6 -30.41 -17.79 -6.59
C TYR A 6 -30.61 -16.62 -7.56
N TYR A 7 -31.67 -16.67 -8.37
CA TYR A 7 -32.06 -15.55 -9.21
C TYR A 7 -32.43 -14.34 -8.36
N VAL A 8 -33.17 -14.53 -7.27
CA VAL A 8 -33.51 -13.46 -6.34
C VAL A 8 -32.26 -12.86 -5.70
N ILE A 9 -31.26 -13.64 -5.30
CA ILE A 9 -30.03 -13.09 -4.71
C ILE A 9 -29.18 -12.32 -5.74
N ILE A 10 -29.08 -12.83 -6.97
CA ILE A 10 -28.30 -12.16 -8.05
C ILE A 10 -29.02 -10.91 -8.54
N VAL A 11 -30.34 -10.98 -8.71
CA VAL A 11 -31.18 -9.83 -9.05
C VAL A 11 -31.18 -8.83 -7.89
N PHE A 12 -31.21 -9.28 -6.64
CA PHE A 12 -31.09 -8.39 -5.49
C PHE A 12 -29.71 -7.73 -5.43
N LEU A 13 -28.61 -8.44 -5.69
CA LEU A 13 -27.26 -7.86 -5.78
C LEU A 13 -27.13 -6.87 -6.95
N LEU A 14 -27.64 -7.22 -8.14
CA LEU A 14 -27.65 -6.34 -9.31
C LEU A 14 -28.53 -5.11 -9.10
N ILE A 15 -29.74 -5.28 -8.55
CA ILE A 15 -30.64 -4.18 -8.17
C ILE A 15 -29.99 -3.35 -7.07
N THR A 16 -29.31 -3.94 -6.09
CA THR A 16 -28.60 -3.19 -5.05
C THR A 16 -27.46 -2.38 -5.66
N VAL A 17 -26.67 -2.94 -6.58
CA VAL A 17 -25.61 -2.21 -7.31
C VAL A 17 -26.19 -1.11 -8.22
N ILE A 18 -27.35 -1.34 -8.85
CA ILE A 18 -28.00 -0.39 -9.77
C ILE A 18 -28.82 0.69 -9.03
N TYR A 19 -29.45 0.39 -7.88
CA TYR A 19 -30.22 1.36 -7.08
C TYR A 19 -29.33 2.15 -6.11
N LEU A 20 -28.21 1.58 -5.67
CA LEU A 20 -27.16 2.34 -5.00
C LEU A 20 -26.32 3.15 -6.00
N TYR A 21 -26.63 3.16 -7.30
CA TYR A 21 -25.90 4.01 -8.25
C TYR A 21 -26.42 5.47 -8.26
N PRO A 22 -27.75 5.76 -8.32
CA PRO A 22 -28.26 7.13 -8.35
C PRO A 22 -28.37 7.78 -6.97
N ALA A 23 -28.61 7.00 -5.90
CA ALA A 23 -28.66 7.53 -4.53
C ALA A 23 -27.29 8.06 -4.02
N PHE A 24 -26.20 7.72 -4.73
CA PHE A 24 -24.83 8.12 -4.40
C PHE A 24 -24.34 9.33 -5.20
N LEU A 25 -25.04 9.72 -6.27
CA LEU A 25 -24.72 10.93 -7.04
C LEU A 25 -25.07 12.23 -6.29
N GLY A 26 -25.93 12.18 -5.27
CA GLY A 26 -26.29 13.35 -4.45
C GLY A 26 -25.23 13.77 -3.42
N LYS A 27 -24.17 12.97 -3.24
CA LYS A 27 -23.04 13.22 -2.32
C LYS A 27 -21.70 12.89 -3.00
N VAL A 28 -21.54 13.31 -4.26
CA VAL A 28 -20.21 13.37 -4.84
C VAL A 28 -19.43 14.40 -4.03
N ASP A 29 -18.31 14.00 -3.43
CA ASP A 29 -17.41 14.92 -2.75
C ASP A 29 -16.96 15.97 -3.79
N THR A 30 -17.57 17.16 -3.74
CA THR A 30 -16.93 18.35 -4.29
C THR A 30 -15.61 18.54 -3.54
N PRO A 31 -14.58 19.16 -4.16
CA PRO A 31 -13.34 19.46 -3.48
C PRO A 31 -13.67 20.13 -2.14
N LEU A 32 -13.49 19.38 -1.06
CA LEU A 32 -13.59 19.90 0.27
C LEU A 32 -12.53 20.99 0.32
N ASP A 33 -12.98 22.18 0.69
CA ASP A 33 -12.15 23.34 0.72
C ASP A 33 -10.88 23.06 1.54
N ILE A 34 -9.76 22.97 0.82
CA ILE A 34 -8.45 22.63 1.37
C ILE A 34 -8.03 23.58 2.50
N ARG A 35 -8.72 24.73 2.62
CA ARG A 35 -8.66 25.69 3.73
C ARG A 35 -8.83 25.06 5.12
N ASN A 36 -9.56 23.94 5.27
CA ASN A 36 -9.90 23.37 6.60
C ASN A 36 -9.26 22.02 6.96
N THR A 37 -8.50 21.38 6.07
CA THR A 37 -7.90 20.06 6.34
C THR A 37 -6.41 20.16 6.61
N TYR A 38 -6.06 20.37 7.88
CA TYR A 38 -4.70 20.22 8.40
C TYR A 38 -4.31 18.74 8.44
N MET A 39 -3.86 18.17 7.32
CA MET A 39 -3.28 16.83 7.33
C MET A 39 -2.07 16.75 6.41
N TYR A 40 -0.98 16.23 6.96
CA TYR A 40 0.24 15.93 6.22
C TYR A 40 0.02 14.67 5.37
N PRO A 41 0.24 14.74 4.05
CA PRO A 41 0.07 13.59 3.16
C PRO A 41 1.07 12.43 3.36
N TRP A 42 2.21 12.66 4.02
CA TRP A 42 3.40 11.82 3.81
C TRP A 42 3.88 10.99 5.00
N ARG A 43 3.35 11.19 6.22
CA ARG A 43 3.83 10.47 7.41
C ARG A 43 2.71 10.22 8.39
N TYR A 44 2.09 9.06 8.24
CA TYR A 44 1.19 8.48 9.22
C TYR A 44 2.02 7.58 10.14
N HIS A 45 2.44 8.08 11.30
CA HIS A 45 2.85 7.21 12.38
C HIS A 45 1.69 7.17 13.38
N GLU A 46 1.21 6.00 13.79
CA GLU A 46 0.22 5.85 14.88
C GLU A 46 0.67 6.51 16.20
N VAL A 47 1.94 6.90 16.30
CA VAL A 47 2.51 7.75 17.36
C VAL A 47 1.84 9.14 17.42
N ASP A 48 1.15 9.56 16.36
CA ASP A 48 0.59 10.90 16.22
C ASP A 48 -0.68 11.15 17.06
N LYS A 49 -1.31 10.09 17.60
CA LYS A 49 -2.43 10.22 18.57
C LYS A 49 -2.00 10.79 19.94
N LYS A 50 -0.69 10.94 20.17
CA LYS A 50 -0.10 11.62 21.33
C LYS A 50 0.76 12.82 20.93
N ILE A 51 0.54 13.42 19.76
CA ILE A 51 1.11 14.76 19.53
C ILE A 51 0.35 15.72 20.43
N ASN A 52 0.98 16.13 21.52
CA ASN A 52 0.60 17.37 22.16
C ASN A 52 1.00 18.48 21.18
N VAL A 53 0.02 18.96 20.42
CA VAL A 53 0.21 20.11 19.53
C VAL A 53 0.42 21.31 20.43
N ILE A 54 1.67 21.73 20.60
CA ILE A 54 2.00 22.99 21.24
C ILE A 54 1.85 24.06 20.15
N GLU A 55 0.67 24.64 20.05
CA GLU A 55 0.49 25.91 19.33
C GLU A 55 1.29 26.99 20.07
N LEU A 56 2.46 27.33 19.53
CA LEU A 56 3.27 28.46 20.02
C LEU A 56 2.67 29.81 19.66
N TRP A 57 1.71 29.80 18.75
CA TRP A 57 0.87 30.93 18.36
C TRP A 57 -0.48 30.43 17.85
N LYS A 58 -1.46 31.31 17.87
CA LYS A 58 -2.79 31.10 17.31
C LYS A 58 -3.08 32.28 16.41
N TYR A 59 -3.57 32.04 15.20
CA TYR A 59 -4.07 33.10 14.33
C TYR A 59 -5.24 33.80 15.04
N SER A 60 -5.09 35.10 15.29
CA SER A 60 -6.11 35.96 15.88
C SER A 60 -6.42 37.02 14.85
N ASP A 61 -7.68 37.10 14.40
CA ASP A 61 -8.18 38.10 13.43
C ASP A 61 -7.85 39.54 13.86
N ASN A 62 -7.59 39.76 15.14
CA ASN A 62 -7.01 40.98 15.65
C ASN A 62 -5.48 40.86 15.67
N ASN A 63 -4.81 41.71 14.87
CA ASN A 63 -3.37 42.04 14.71
C ASN A 63 -2.43 42.01 15.94
N SER A 64 -2.86 41.53 17.10
CA SER A 64 -2.19 41.70 18.38
C SER A 64 -0.95 40.82 18.63
N ASN A 65 -0.62 39.84 17.77
CA ASN A 65 0.56 38.97 17.98
C ASN A 65 1.36 38.63 16.70
N ILE A 66 1.27 39.44 15.63
CA ILE A 66 2.15 39.30 14.46
C ILE A 66 3.45 40.05 14.76
N ILE A 67 4.49 39.33 15.16
CA ILE A 67 5.80 39.94 15.43
C ILE A 67 6.53 40.13 14.10
N GLU A 68 6.59 41.38 13.66
CA GLU A 68 7.22 41.79 12.40
C GLU A 68 8.76 41.82 12.54
N LEU A 69 9.46 41.03 11.72
CA LEU A 69 10.92 41.05 11.62
C LEU A 69 11.37 42.38 10.98
N LYS A 70 11.94 43.30 11.76
CA LYS A 70 12.49 44.57 11.24
C LYS A 70 14.01 44.50 11.08
N PRO A 71 14.57 44.90 9.92
CA PRO A 71 16.00 44.82 9.68
C PRO A 71 16.78 45.90 10.45
N GLN A 72 17.88 45.52 11.09
CA GLN A 72 18.95 46.45 11.47
C GLN A 72 20.27 46.03 10.80
N SER A 73 21.08 47.02 10.47
CA SER A 73 22.17 46.94 9.51
C SER A 73 23.42 46.18 9.98
N SER A 74 24.08 45.61 8.96
CA SER A 74 25.49 45.19 8.79
C SER A 74 26.02 43.88 9.38
N SER A 75 26.22 42.93 8.46
CA SER A 75 27.19 41.82 8.36
C SER A 75 26.90 40.45 8.98
N THR A 76 25.94 40.30 9.89
CA THR A 76 25.23 39.01 10.12
C THR A 76 23.99 39.31 10.95
N GLN A 77 22.81 39.26 10.33
CA GLN A 77 21.57 39.65 11.02
C GLN A 77 21.10 38.54 11.95
N ILE A 78 21.41 38.65 13.24
CA ILE A 78 20.89 37.77 14.29
C ILE A 78 19.64 38.41 14.86
N TYR A 79 18.50 37.70 14.80
CA TYR A 79 17.23 38.15 15.36
C TYR A 79 16.97 37.44 16.70
N GLU A 80 16.97 38.19 17.81
CA GLU A 80 16.64 37.65 19.14
C GLU A 80 15.19 37.97 19.49
N LEU A 81 14.37 36.93 19.68
CA LEU A 81 12.95 37.03 20.01
C LEU A 81 12.72 36.65 21.47
N LYS A 82 12.20 37.58 22.27
CA LYS A 82 11.74 37.31 23.65
C LYS A 82 10.32 36.75 23.62
N ILE A 83 10.17 35.46 23.95
CA ILE A 83 8.87 34.86 24.23
C ILE A 83 8.48 35.13 25.69
N GLU A 84 7.19 35.33 25.95
CA GLU A 84 6.63 35.36 27.30
C GLU A 84 6.91 34.05 28.05
N LYS A 85 7.41 34.17 29.30
CA LYS A 85 7.78 33.05 30.20
C LYS A 85 6.72 31.93 30.32
N ALA A 86 5.44 32.25 30.11
CA ALA A 86 4.34 31.30 30.19
C ALA A 86 4.36 30.22 29.08
N ASN A 87 4.83 30.54 27.87
CA ASN A 87 4.89 29.59 26.74
C ASN A 87 6.14 28.68 26.82
N LEU A 88 7.24 29.17 27.42
CA LEU A 88 8.43 28.37 27.75
C LEU A 88 8.12 27.26 28.76
N ASN A 89 7.28 27.54 29.76
CA ASN A 89 6.88 26.53 30.76
C ASN A 89 5.98 25.43 30.18
N LYS A 90 5.19 25.72 29.12
CA LYS A 90 4.40 24.70 28.39
C LYS A 90 5.27 23.73 27.61
N LEU A 91 6.37 24.20 27.02
CA LEU A 91 7.37 23.37 26.32
C LEU A 91 8.11 22.42 27.28
N GLN A 92 8.42 22.88 28.50
CA GLN A 92 9.14 22.06 29.49
C GLN A 92 8.28 20.96 30.13
N ASN A 93 6.96 21.13 30.20
CA ASN A 93 6.06 20.22 30.93
C ASN A 93 5.50 19.04 30.12
N ILE A 94 5.87 18.87 28.85
CA ILE A 94 5.24 17.89 27.96
C ILE A 94 6.28 17.08 27.21
N SER A 95 6.95 16.15 27.90
CA SER A 95 8.01 15.32 27.36
C SER A 95 7.50 13.98 26.83
N LYS A 96 6.58 13.96 25.85
CA LYS A 96 6.25 12.75 25.04
C LYS A 96 5.68 13.15 23.66
N GLY A 97 6.52 13.46 22.66
CA GLY A 97 6.01 13.59 21.28
C GLY A 97 6.91 14.31 20.28
N ASN A 98 6.66 14.06 19.00
CA ASN A 98 7.15 14.88 17.89
C ASN A 98 6.53 16.30 17.96
N PHE A 99 7.17 17.30 17.36
CA PHE A 99 6.68 18.68 17.37
C PHE A 99 6.70 19.32 15.99
N TYR A 100 5.92 20.39 15.82
CA TYR A 100 5.88 21.19 14.60
C TYR A 100 6.15 22.65 14.93
N PHE A 101 6.86 23.34 14.03
CA PHE A 101 6.88 24.79 13.97
C PHE A 101 6.11 25.21 12.74
N THR A 102 5.11 26.06 12.89
CA THR A 102 4.64 26.86 11.75
C THR A 102 5.56 28.08 11.61
N PHE A 103 5.51 28.83 10.51
CA PHE A 103 6.03 30.20 10.38
C PHE A 103 5.47 30.84 9.10
N ASN A 104 5.39 32.18 9.03
CA ASN A 104 4.97 32.90 7.83
C ASN A 104 6.15 33.73 7.31
N LEU A 105 6.41 33.66 6.01
CA LEU A 105 7.38 34.53 5.34
C LEU A 105 6.62 35.65 4.64
N LYS A 106 6.82 36.89 5.08
CA LYS A 106 6.15 38.06 4.47
C LYS A 106 6.52 38.29 2.98
N LYS A 107 7.61 37.71 2.50
CA LYS A 107 8.02 37.78 1.09
C LYS A 107 8.30 36.36 0.62
N GLU A 108 7.55 35.90 -0.39
CA GLU A 108 7.86 34.62 -1.04
C GLU A 108 9.24 34.74 -1.70
N PRO A 109 10.12 33.75 -1.51
CA PRO A 109 11.36 33.72 -2.27
C PRO A 109 11.03 33.61 -3.76
N GLU A 110 11.74 34.37 -4.62
CA GLU A 110 11.56 34.29 -6.07
C GLU A 110 11.84 32.87 -6.59
N GLU A 111 11.37 32.50 -7.79
CA GLU A 111 11.40 31.13 -8.35
C GLU A 111 12.79 30.43 -8.30
N ASN A 112 13.88 31.20 -8.22
CA ASN A 112 15.26 30.71 -8.09
C ASN A 112 15.83 30.75 -6.65
N ASP A 113 15.18 31.44 -5.71
CA ASP A 113 15.60 31.55 -4.32
C ASP A 113 15.11 30.33 -3.52
N LYS A 114 16.02 29.37 -3.28
CA LYS A 114 15.72 28.29 -2.34
C LYS A 114 16.05 28.74 -0.93
N ALA A 115 15.02 28.97 -0.12
CA ALA A 115 15.16 29.10 1.32
C ALA A 115 15.49 27.72 1.92
N ILE A 116 16.73 27.52 2.34
CA ILE A 116 17.15 26.33 3.09
C ILE A 116 16.83 26.59 4.55
N PHE A 117 16.03 25.70 5.13
CA PHE A 117 15.80 25.75 6.55
C PHE A 117 16.51 24.63 7.30
N VAL A 118 17.26 25.02 8.33
CA VAL A 118 18.08 24.12 9.14
C VAL A 118 17.69 24.26 10.60
N LEU A 119 17.48 23.14 11.28
CA LEU A 119 17.41 23.10 12.73
C LEU A 119 18.80 22.82 13.28
N GLN A 120 19.38 23.78 13.97
CA GLN A 120 20.66 23.61 14.66
C GLN A 120 20.40 23.36 16.15
N LEU A 121 20.91 22.24 16.66
CA LEU A 121 20.83 21.88 18.07
C LEU A 121 22.19 22.14 18.70
N PHE A 122 22.26 23.08 19.64
CA PHE A 122 23.49 23.39 20.39
C PHE A 122 23.40 22.80 21.80
N ASN A 123 24.25 21.84 22.10
CA ASN A 123 24.35 21.28 23.45
C ASN A 123 24.99 22.30 24.40
N LYS A 124 24.28 22.67 25.46
CA LYS A 124 24.76 23.66 26.44
C LYS A 124 25.97 23.22 27.24
N THR A 125 26.16 21.92 27.40
CA THR A 125 27.21 21.34 28.25
C THR A 125 28.48 21.08 27.46
N THR A 126 28.35 20.60 26.22
CA THR A 126 29.49 20.17 25.39
C THR A 126 29.87 21.15 24.28
N ASN A 127 29.07 22.22 24.08
CA ASN A 127 29.23 23.20 22.99
C ASN A 127 29.21 22.60 21.57
N GLN A 128 28.78 21.35 21.41
CA GLN A 128 28.63 20.70 20.11
C GLN A 128 27.33 21.14 19.44
N SER A 129 27.38 21.36 18.12
CA SER A 129 26.22 21.69 17.30
C SER A 129 25.89 20.56 16.33
N VAL A 130 24.60 20.27 16.17
CA VAL A 130 24.10 19.31 15.17
C VAL A 130 23.06 20.01 14.30
N SER A 131 23.37 20.10 13.01
CA SER A 131 22.49 20.68 12.00
C SER A 131 21.63 19.58 11.36
N ILE A 132 20.32 19.72 11.45
CA ILE A 132 19.36 18.77 10.90
C ILE A 132 18.53 19.52 9.85
N PRO A 133 18.71 19.20 8.55
CA PRO A 133 17.84 19.76 7.53
C PRO A 133 16.42 19.22 7.75
N TYR A 134 15.43 20.10 7.66
CA TYR A 134 14.03 19.71 7.82
C TYR A 134 13.22 19.96 6.56
N SER A 135 12.20 19.11 6.38
CA SER A 135 11.21 19.31 5.33
C SER A 135 10.12 20.23 5.88
N TYR A 136 9.80 21.27 5.13
CA TYR A 136 8.67 22.15 5.39
C TYR A 136 7.62 22.01 4.29
N SER A 137 6.37 22.32 4.59
CA SER A 137 5.29 22.32 3.61
C SER A 137 4.50 23.62 3.73
N PRO A 138 4.12 24.25 2.60
CA PRO A 138 3.24 25.41 2.65
C PRO A 138 1.86 25.00 3.19
N VAL A 139 1.24 25.90 3.93
CA VAL A 139 -0.10 25.83 4.51
C VAL A 139 -0.78 27.14 4.15
N ILE A 140 -1.87 27.08 3.40
CA ILE A 140 -2.63 28.28 3.03
C ILE A 140 -3.58 28.59 4.18
N ALA A 141 -3.43 29.77 4.79
CA ALA A 141 -4.35 30.24 5.83
C ALA A 141 -5.67 30.76 5.24
N GLU A 142 -6.69 30.95 6.09
CA GLU A 142 -8.03 31.40 5.67
C GLU A 142 -8.01 32.78 4.96
N ASP A 143 -7.01 33.60 5.28
CA ASP A 143 -6.74 34.92 4.68
C ASP A 143 -5.92 34.87 3.37
N PHE A 144 -5.70 33.66 2.82
CA PHE A 144 -4.85 33.37 1.67
C PHE A 144 -3.35 33.65 1.86
N SER A 145 -2.90 33.88 3.09
CA SER A 145 -1.47 33.99 3.36
C SER A 145 -0.78 32.61 3.33
N THR A 146 0.41 32.54 2.72
CA THR A 146 1.23 31.33 2.69
C THR A 146 2.00 31.18 4.00
N TRP A 147 1.57 30.25 4.84
CA TRP A 147 2.33 29.79 6.01
C TRP A 147 3.16 28.58 5.62
N TYR A 148 4.16 28.25 6.42
CA TYR A 148 4.97 27.05 6.28
C TYR A 148 4.90 26.27 7.58
N LYS A 149 4.85 24.94 7.49
CA LYS A 149 4.86 24.05 8.65
C LYS A 149 6.00 23.05 8.54
N ALA A 150 6.93 23.16 9.47
CA ALA A 150 8.10 22.32 9.63
C ALA A 150 7.84 21.24 10.68
N TYR A 151 8.13 19.99 10.34
CA TYR A 151 7.96 18.85 11.24
C TYR A 151 9.31 18.34 11.76
N PHE A 152 9.37 18.14 13.07
CA PHE A 152 10.54 17.63 13.76
C PHE A 152 10.22 16.28 14.38
N ASN A 153 10.80 15.26 13.76
CA ASN A 153 10.73 13.90 14.24
C ASN A 153 11.83 13.68 15.29
N LEU A 154 11.42 13.40 16.53
CA LEU A 154 12.32 13.26 17.67
C LEU A 154 13.25 12.05 17.51
N ASP A 155 12.75 10.94 16.97
CA ASP A 155 13.56 9.74 16.70
C ASP A 155 14.70 10.04 15.72
N LYS A 156 14.42 10.80 14.65
CA LYS A 156 15.43 11.22 13.66
C LYS A 156 16.45 12.18 14.25
N ILE A 157 16.00 13.07 15.14
CA ILE A 157 16.88 13.96 15.90
C ILE A 157 17.81 13.12 16.78
N ILE A 158 17.27 12.19 17.56
CA ILE A 158 18.05 11.30 18.43
C ILE A 158 19.02 10.43 17.62
N GLN A 159 18.61 9.93 16.45
CA GLN A 159 19.50 9.17 15.55
C GLN A 159 20.68 10.00 15.04
N ASN A 160 20.46 11.26 14.66
CA ASN A 160 21.56 12.16 14.24
C ASN A 160 22.47 12.54 15.43
N LEU A 161 21.89 12.65 16.62
CA LEU A 161 22.62 12.85 17.86
C LEU A 161 23.44 11.62 18.29
N ASN A 162 23.33 10.44 17.64
CA ASN A 162 24.21 9.29 17.95
C ASN A 162 25.72 9.61 17.78
N SER A 163 26.06 10.66 17.03
CA SER A 163 27.43 11.20 16.93
C SER A 163 27.89 11.94 18.20
N VAL A 164 26.95 12.39 19.04
CA VAL A 164 27.14 13.21 20.25
C VAL A 164 26.64 12.39 21.44
N ARG A 165 27.55 11.90 22.29
CA ARG A 165 27.22 10.87 23.31
C ARG A 165 26.16 11.27 24.36
N GLU A 166 25.79 12.54 24.49
CA GLU A 166 25.00 13.03 25.62
C GLU A 166 23.64 13.63 25.23
N LEU A 167 22.56 13.02 25.75
CA LEU A 167 21.23 13.62 25.82
C LEU A 167 21.25 14.65 26.95
N GLY A 168 20.73 15.87 26.73
CA GLY A 168 20.95 16.99 27.63
C GLY A 168 20.13 18.24 27.26
N ASN A 169 20.55 19.40 27.75
CA ASN A 169 19.91 20.67 27.44
C ASN A 169 20.44 21.22 26.11
N TYR A 170 19.54 21.41 25.15
CA TYR A 170 19.85 21.95 23.84
C TYR A 170 19.22 23.35 23.67
N ASN A 171 19.94 24.25 23.02
CA ASN A 171 19.33 25.39 22.35
C ASN A 171 18.97 24.95 20.94
N VAL A 172 17.74 25.23 20.53
CA VAL A 172 17.22 24.89 19.20
C VAL A 172 17.24 26.17 18.38
N GLN A 173 18.03 26.22 17.32
CA GLN A 173 18.10 27.37 16.43
C GLN A 173 17.48 27.01 15.08
N LEU A 174 16.39 27.68 14.71
CA LEU A 174 15.87 27.65 13.34
C LEU A 174 16.66 28.65 12.53
N VAL A 175 17.28 28.16 11.46
CA VAL A 175 18.02 28.98 10.51
C VAL A 175 17.30 28.90 9.18
N ALA A 176 16.95 30.06 8.62
CA ALA A 176 16.50 30.20 7.24
C ALA A 176 17.64 30.88 6.46
N GLU A 177 18.27 30.15 5.56
CA GLU A 177 19.33 30.62 4.67
C GLU A 177 18.76 30.78 3.26
N ASN A 178 19.03 31.92 2.61
CA ASN A 178 18.74 32.07 1.18
C ASN A 178 20.01 31.75 0.39
N ASN A 179 19.92 30.88 -0.62
CA ASN A 179 21.07 30.49 -1.45
C ASN A 179 21.67 31.64 -2.27
N HIS A 180 20.94 32.74 -2.50
CA HIS A 180 21.37 33.85 -3.36
C HIS A 180 21.68 35.16 -2.63
N SER A 181 21.40 35.26 -1.33
CA SER A 181 21.72 36.45 -0.53
C SER A 181 22.41 36.05 0.78
N ASP A 182 23.39 36.83 1.23
CA ASP A 182 24.02 36.70 2.58
C ASP A 182 23.03 36.92 3.74
N LEU A 183 21.73 36.92 3.45
CA LEU A 183 20.63 37.06 4.39
C LEU A 183 20.28 35.68 4.94
N SER A 184 20.78 35.42 6.16
CA SER A 184 20.29 34.34 7.00
C SER A 184 19.44 34.92 8.13
N ALA A 185 18.24 34.37 8.32
CA ALA A 185 17.43 34.65 9.50
C ALA A 185 17.63 33.52 10.50
N LYS A 186 18.04 33.85 11.72
CA LYS A 186 18.27 32.88 12.79
C LYS A 186 17.35 33.16 13.95
N TYR A 187 16.67 32.12 14.44
CA TYR A 187 15.79 32.17 15.60
C TYR A 187 16.24 31.12 16.61
N THR A 188 16.50 31.48 17.87
CA THR A 188 16.99 30.54 18.88
C THR A 188 15.96 30.34 20.00
N PHE A 189 15.41 29.15 20.11
CA PHE A 189 14.75 28.68 21.32
C PHE A 189 15.79 28.23 22.34
N THR A 190 15.68 28.71 23.57
CA THR A 190 16.57 28.29 24.66
C THR A 190 15.89 27.30 25.59
N ASN A 191 16.69 26.42 26.21
CA ASN A 191 16.27 25.47 27.26
C ASN A 191 15.35 24.32 26.80
N LEU A 192 15.56 23.76 25.60
CA LEU A 192 14.87 22.53 25.20
C LEU A 192 15.60 21.32 25.80
N GLN A 193 14.95 20.60 26.72
CA GLN A 193 15.52 19.41 27.32
C GLN A 193 15.16 18.19 26.48
N LEU A 194 16.15 17.54 25.87
CA LEU A 194 15.95 16.29 25.14
C LEU A 194 16.22 15.13 26.10
N ILE A 195 15.16 14.46 26.53
CA ILE A 195 15.22 13.26 27.37
C ILE A 195 14.75 12.07 26.53
N CYS A 196 15.53 11.00 26.48
CA CYS A 196 15.12 9.72 25.90
C CYS A 196 15.26 8.67 26.99
N ASP A 197 14.13 8.22 27.54
CA ASP A 197 14.08 7.26 28.65
C ASP A 197 14.67 5.89 28.25
N ASP A 198 14.60 5.54 26.95
CA ASP A 198 15.14 4.30 26.41
C ASP A 198 15.48 4.45 24.91
N ARG A 199 16.79 4.52 24.60
CA ARG A 199 17.29 4.62 23.22
C ARG A 199 16.95 3.41 22.36
N SER A 200 16.61 2.25 22.96
CA SER A 200 16.25 1.05 22.21
C SER A 200 14.89 1.16 21.51
N ASN A 201 14.03 2.10 21.93
CA ASN A 201 12.73 2.39 21.32
C ASN A 201 12.78 3.40 20.16
N VAL A 202 13.94 4.04 19.92
CA VAL A 202 14.12 4.92 18.76
C VAL A 202 14.03 4.05 17.52
N SER A 203 12.91 4.18 16.81
CA SER A 203 12.53 3.25 15.76
C SER A 203 13.49 3.31 14.58
N THR A 204 14.49 2.43 14.55
CA THR A 204 15.29 2.22 13.35
C THR A 204 14.42 1.52 12.32
N VAL A 205 14.25 2.10 11.14
CA VAL A 205 13.54 1.44 10.03
C VAL A 205 14.21 0.11 9.73
N LYS A 206 13.57 -1.01 10.08
CA LYS A 206 14.12 -2.35 9.90
C LYS A 206 13.88 -2.91 8.50
N ASN A 207 12.90 -2.38 7.77
CA ASN A 207 12.56 -2.83 6.43
C ASN A 207 12.03 -1.68 5.56
N PHE A 208 12.90 -1.11 4.73
CA PHE A 208 12.56 -0.03 3.81
C PHE A 208 11.56 -0.44 2.70
N TYR A 209 11.33 -1.74 2.48
CA TYR A 209 10.46 -2.23 1.40
C TYR A 209 8.99 -2.29 1.74
N ILE A 210 8.63 -2.29 3.02
CA ILE A 210 7.23 -2.28 3.47
C ILE A 210 6.73 -0.84 3.62
N ASN A 211 7.50 0.14 3.12
CA ASN A 211 7.19 1.55 3.29
C ASN A 211 5.82 1.93 2.71
N ASP A 212 5.48 1.40 1.53
CA ASP A 212 4.20 1.68 0.86
C ASP A 212 3.00 1.25 1.72
N LEU A 213 3.14 0.15 2.47
CA LEU A 213 2.10 -0.30 3.38
C LEU A 213 1.76 0.78 4.40
N VAL A 214 2.79 1.34 5.04
CA VAL A 214 2.64 2.31 6.13
C VAL A 214 2.33 3.71 5.60
N GLN A 215 3.02 4.15 4.55
CA GLN A 215 2.91 5.52 4.04
C GLN A 215 1.73 5.75 3.11
N MET A 216 1.25 4.72 2.40
CA MET A 216 0.18 4.86 1.42
C MET A 216 -1.04 4.02 1.79
N PHE A 217 -0.89 2.70 1.93
CA PHE A 217 -2.05 1.83 2.09
C PHE A 217 -2.77 2.05 3.41
N THR A 218 -2.07 2.13 4.56
CA THR A 218 -2.69 2.36 5.87
C THR A 218 -3.53 3.65 5.90
N PRO A 219 -3.00 4.85 5.55
CA PRO A 219 -3.81 6.06 5.56
C PRO A 219 -4.95 6.03 4.53
N PHE A 220 -4.75 5.41 3.36
CA PHE A 220 -5.82 5.25 2.38
C PHE A 220 -6.94 4.34 2.91
N ARG A 221 -6.61 3.25 3.60
CA ARG A 221 -7.59 2.34 4.21
C ARG A 221 -8.37 3.02 5.33
N GLU A 222 -7.70 3.85 6.13
CA GLU A 222 -8.39 4.65 7.14
C GLU A 222 -9.35 5.66 6.50
N TYR A 223 -8.91 6.40 5.49
CA TYR A 223 -9.75 7.34 4.76
C TYR A 223 -10.98 6.65 4.16
N TYR A 224 -10.77 5.51 3.48
CA TYR A 224 -11.84 4.70 2.91
C TYR A 224 -12.83 4.20 3.98
N SER A 225 -12.34 3.65 5.10
CA SER A 225 -13.20 3.18 6.19
C SER A 225 -14.04 4.29 6.80
N LYS A 226 -13.44 5.48 7.03
CA LYS A 226 -14.16 6.65 7.56
C LYS A 226 -15.25 7.13 6.59
N ALA A 227 -14.93 7.24 5.31
CA ALA A 227 -15.88 7.65 4.28
C ALA A 227 -17.08 6.69 4.20
N LEU A 228 -16.83 5.37 4.16
CA LEU A 228 -17.88 4.35 4.13
C LEU A 228 -18.81 4.45 5.33
N LYS A 229 -18.26 4.59 6.55
CA LYS A 229 -19.05 4.72 7.79
C LYS A 229 -19.87 6.01 7.86
N GLN A 230 -19.47 7.03 7.10
CA GLN A 230 -20.20 8.29 6.93
C GLN A 230 -21.22 8.22 5.78
N GLY A 231 -21.39 7.05 5.15
CA GLY A 231 -22.28 6.85 4.01
C GLY A 231 -21.82 7.59 2.75
N ARG A 232 -20.50 7.76 2.59
CA ARG A 232 -19.88 8.44 1.45
C ARG A 232 -18.96 7.49 0.68
N ILE A 233 -18.92 7.66 -0.64
CA ILE A 233 -17.91 7.03 -1.50
C ILE A 233 -16.79 8.06 -1.71
N PRO A 234 -15.55 7.78 -1.31
CA PRO A 234 -14.46 8.74 -1.44
C PRO A 234 -13.98 8.79 -2.90
N PHE A 235 -14.56 9.67 -3.71
CA PHE A 235 -14.10 9.89 -5.08
C PHE A 235 -12.81 10.71 -5.12
N TRP A 236 -12.67 11.66 -4.21
CA TRP A 236 -11.56 12.60 -4.13
C TRP A 236 -10.82 12.47 -2.80
N ASN A 237 -9.50 12.62 -2.83
CA ASN A 237 -8.65 12.63 -1.64
C ASN A 237 -7.89 13.96 -1.59
N ASN A 238 -8.28 14.84 -0.66
CA ASN A 238 -7.61 16.13 -0.42
C ASN A 238 -6.29 16.01 0.34
N TYR A 239 -5.99 14.83 0.89
CA TYR A 239 -4.82 14.61 1.72
C TYR A 239 -3.59 14.24 0.91
N THR A 240 -3.64 14.14 -0.42
CA THR A 240 -2.49 13.82 -1.26
C THR A 240 -2.22 14.97 -2.23
N PHE A 241 -1.04 15.59 -2.15
CA PHE A 241 -0.67 16.79 -2.92
C PHE A 241 -1.75 17.89 -2.82
N THR A 242 -2.19 18.45 -3.96
CA THR A 242 -3.29 19.42 -4.09
C THR A 242 -4.65 18.75 -4.28
N GLY A 243 -4.76 17.48 -3.91
CA GLY A 243 -5.90 16.62 -4.18
C GLY A 243 -5.63 15.63 -5.30
N THR A 244 -6.15 14.41 -5.16
CA THR A 244 -6.05 13.33 -6.14
C THR A 244 -7.36 12.56 -6.25
N GLU A 245 -7.65 12.03 -7.44
CA GLU A 245 -8.75 11.10 -7.65
C GLU A 245 -8.50 9.79 -6.88
N PHE A 246 -9.19 9.61 -5.76
CA PHE A 246 -8.92 8.51 -4.84
C PHE A 246 -9.39 7.18 -5.40
N ILE A 247 -10.61 7.14 -5.95
CA ILE A 247 -11.22 5.91 -6.48
C ILE A 247 -10.49 5.36 -7.71
N SER A 248 -9.73 6.22 -8.38
CA SER A 248 -8.90 5.90 -9.54
C SER A 248 -7.65 5.10 -9.18
N GLU A 249 -7.30 4.97 -7.88
CA GLU A 249 -6.23 4.07 -7.42
C GLU A 249 -6.75 2.62 -7.33
N PRO A 250 -6.48 1.75 -8.32
CA PRO A 250 -7.08 0.44 -8.37
C PRO A 250 -6.64 -0.43 -7.19
N GLN A 251 -5.42 -0.28 -6.66
CA GLN A 251 -4.82 -1.20 -5.66
C GLN A 251 -5.59 -1.25 -4.33
N MET A 252 -6.51 -0.32 -4.12
CA MET A 252 -7.39 -0.31 -2.96
C MET A 252 -8.59 -1.24 -3.12
N GLY A 253 -8.93 -1.69 -4.33
CA GLY A 253 -10.02 -2.66 -4.55
C GLY A 253 -11.37 -2.21 -3.99
N TYR A 254 -11.69 -0.92 -4.08
CA TYR A 254 -12.83 -0.26 -3.41
C TYR A 254 -14.19 -0.94 -3.63
N PHE A 255 -14.36 -1.63 -4.75
CA PHE A 255 -15.62 -2.29 -5.11
C PHE A 255 -15.62 -3.78 -4.78
N HIS A 256 -14.53 -4.32 -4.24
CA HIS A 256 -14.48 -5.72 -3.84
C HIS A 256 -15.36 -5.93 -2.60
N PRO A 257 -16.35 -6.84 -2.64
CA PRO A 257 -17.35 -6.96 -1.57
C PRO A 257 -16.71 -7.30 -0.23
N LEU A 258 -15.68 -8.16 -0.20
CA LEU A 258 -14.95 -8.46 1.04
C LEU A 258 -14.35 -7.20 1.67
N TYR A 259 -13.83 -6.27 0.87
CA TYR A 259 -13.22 -5.05 1.38
C TYR A 259 -14.29 -4.09 1.86
N LEU A 260 -15.30 -3.85 1.03
CA LEU A 260 -16.43 -2.99 1.35
C LEU A 260 -17.07 -3.37 2.70
N PHE A 261 -17.44 -4.64 2.88
CA PHE A 261 -18.06 -5.10 4.13
C PHE A 261 -17.10 -5.05 5.31
N SER A 262 -15.82 -5.43 5.13
CA SER A 262 -14.86 -5.43 6.24
C SER A 262 -14.59 -4.00 6.74
N TYR A 263 -14.39 -3.05 5.83
CA TYR A 263 -14.12 -1.65 6.17
C TYR A 263 -15.34 -0.86 6.64
N LEU A 264 -16.55 -1.33 6.31
CA LEU A 264 -17.80 -0.82 6.86
C LEU A 264 -18.03 -1.30 8.30
N LEU A 265 -17.79 -2.59 8.57
CA LEU A 265 -18.09 -3.22 9.86
C LEU A 265 -17.02 -3.01 10.93
N PHE A 266 -15.74 -3.00 10.56
CA PHE A 266 -14.61 -2.90 11.48
C PHE A 266 -13.85 -1.59 11.32
N ASP A 267 -13.05 -1.19 12.32
CA ASP A 267 -12.03 -0.15 12.11
C ASP A 267 -10.99 -0.62 11.08
N HIS A 268 -10.26 0.32 10.48
CA HIS A 268 -9.38 0.02 9.35
C HIS A 268 -8.29 -1.02 9.67
N PHE A 269 -7.78 -1.04 10.90
CA PHE A 269 -6.74 -2.00 11.31
C PHE A 269 -7.32 -3.40 11.49
N SER A 270 -8.44 -3.51 12.21
CA SER A 270 -9.14 -4.79 12.38
C SER A 270 -9.66 -5.34 11.04
N ALA A 271 -10.18 -4.47 10.17
CA ALA A 271 -10.62 -4.84 8.82
C ALA A 271 -9.46 -5.39 7.99
N HIS A 272 -8.30 -4.72 8.02
CA HIS A 272 -7.09 -5.17 7.33
C HIS A 272 -6.69 -6.58 7.78
N LEU A 273 -6.50 -6.78 9.09
CA LEU A 273 -6.12 -8.09 9.63
C LEU A 273 -7.16 -9.18 9.32
N PHE A 274 -8.44 -8.85 9.41
CA PHE A 274 -9.52 -9.77 9.07
C PHE A 274 -9.46 -10.20 7.61
N ILE A 275 -9.29 -9.26 6.68
CA ILE A 275 -9.16 -9.57 5.25
C ILE A 275 -7.95 -10.48 5.00
N LEU A 276 -6.79 -10.16 5.58
CA LEU A 276 -5.58 -10.97 5.41
C LEU A 276 -5.78 -12.40 5.92
N PHE A 277 -6.35 -12.54 7.12
CA PHE A 277 -6.66 -13.83 7.71
C PHE A 277 -7.62 -14.64 6.84
N VAL A 278 -8.74 -14.04 6.43
CA VAL A 278 -9.76 -14.69 5.59
C VAL A 278 -9.17 -15.11 4.25
N CYS A 279 -8.45 -14.23 3.56
CA CYS A 279 -7.83 -14.53 2.28
C CYS A 279 -6.81 -15.68 2.39
N LEU A 280 -5.99 -15.71 3.44
CA LEU A 280 -5.03 -16.78 3.67
C LEU A 280 -5.72 -18.14 3.88
N ILE A 281 -6.78 -18.17 4.69
CA ILE A 281 -7.59 -19.38 4.88
C ILE A 281 -8.25 -19.81 3.56
N LEU A 282 -8.78 -18.85 2.78
CA LEU A 282 -9.39 -19.12 1.48
C LEU A 282 -8.38 -19.69 0.48
N CYS A 283 -7.13 -19.23 0.45
CA CYS A 283 -6.06 -19.82 -0.36
C CYS A 283 -5.96 -21.33 -0.10
N GLY A 284 -5.73 -21.72 1.16
CA GLY A 284 -5.52 -23.13 1.48
C GLY A 284 -6.77 -23.98 1.33
N PHE A 285 -7.94 -23.46 1.73
CA PHE A 285 -9.19 -24.18 1.61
C PHE A 285 -9.59 -24.39 0.14
N GLY A 286 -9.38 -23.40 -0.72
CA GLY A 286 -9.65 -23.50 -2.15
C GLY A 286 -8.77 -24.54 -2.83
N ALA A 287 -7.47 -24.53 -2.51
CA ALA A 287 -6.53 -25.53 -3.01
C ALA A 287 -6.85 -26.95 -2.49
N TYR A 288 -7.25 -27.09 -1.23
CA TYR A 288 -7.74 -28.35 -0.66
C TYR A 288 -8.95 -28.88 -1.45
N LEU A 289 -9.98 -28.05 -1.66
CA LEU A 289 -11.19 -28.45 -2.39
C LEU A 289 -10.90 -28.83 -3.84
N LEU A 290 -10.02 -28.07 -4.50
CA LEU A 290 -9.59 -28.36 -5.87
C LEU A 290 -8.85 -29.70 -5.96
N ALA A 291 -7.91 -29.96 -5.05
CA ALA A 291 -7.20 -31.22 -4.96
C ALA A 291 -8.16 -32.40 -4.72
N ARG A 292 -9.13 -32.26 -3.81
CA ARG A 292 -10.17 -33.27 -3.57
C ARG A 292 -11.00 -33.52 -4.82
N TYR A 293 -11.34 -32.46 -5.56
CA TYR A 293 -12.11 -32.58 -6.79
C TYR A 293 -11.34 -33.30 -7.91
N TRP A 294 -10.02 -33.12 -7.98
CA TRP A 294 -9.15 -33.86 -8.90
C TRP A 294 -8.86 -35.30 -8.46
N GLY A 295 -9.42 -35.75 -7.33
CA GLY A 295 -9.37 -37.14 -6.88
C GLY A 295 -8.20 -37.47 -5.96
N LEU A 296 -7.46 -36.49 -5.46
CA LEU A 296 -6.42 -36.74 -4.45
C LEU A 296 -7.06 -37.16 -3.13
N GLY A 297 -6.41 -38.06 -2.38
CA GLY A 297 -6.85 -38.49 -1.03
C GLY A 297 -6.84 -37.35 0.01
N TYR A 298 -7.49 -37.57 1.15
CA TYR A 298 -7.69 -36.52 2.17
C TYR A 298 -6.38 -35.89 2.65
N ALA A 299 -5.40 -36.69 3.06
CA ALA A 299 -4.09 -36.22 3.51
C ALA A 299 -3.34 -35.44 2.43
N ALA A 300 -3.36 -35.93 1.18
CA ALA A 300 -2.71 -35.27 0.05
C ALA A 300 -3.39 -33.92 -0.28
N SER A 301 -4.71 -33.82 -0.14
CA SER A 301 -5.42 -32.56 -0.33
C SER A 301 -5.17 -31.56 0.78
N ILE A 302 -5.08 -31.99 2.06
CA ILE A 302 -4.68 -31.10 3.16
C ILE A 302 -3.28 -30.56 2.88
N PHE A 303 -2.36 -31.45 2.51
CA PHE A 303 -1.01 -31.08 2.16
C PHE A 303 -0.99 -30.04 1.02
N ALA A 304 -1.72 -30.27 -0.08
CA ALA A 304 -1.83 -29.29 -1.17
C ALA A 304 -2.40 -27.93 -0.70
N GLY A 305 -3.41 -27.96 0.19
CA GLY A 305 -3.96 -26.75 0.81
C GLY A 305 -2.93 -25.97 1.62
N LEU A 306 -2.18 -26.65 2.49
CA LEU A 306 -1.14 -26.04 3.32
C LEU A 306 0.00 -25.46 2.46
N VAL A 307 0.41 -26.19 1.42
CA VAL A 307 1.47 -25.75 0.49
C VAL A 307 1.05 -24.49 -0.25
N TYR A 308 -0.19 -24.41 -0.73
CA TYR A 308 -0.69 -23.22 -1.41
C TYR A 308 -0.88 -22.04 -0.44
N MET A 309 -1.43 -22.30 0.76
CA MET A 309 -1.63 -21.30 1.81
C MET A 309 -0.31 -20.62 2.20
N PHE A 310 0.72 -21.40 2.52
CA PHE A 310 2.02 -20.92 2.97
C PHE A 310 3.04 -20.80 1.84
N HIS A 311 2.59 -20.79 0.58
CA HIS A 311 3.49 -20.56 -0.53
C HIS A 311 4.16 -19.18 -0.35
N PRO A 312 5.48 -19.05 -0.47
CA PRO A 312 6.19 -17.79 -0.24
C PRO A 312 5.71 -16.58 -1.03
N PHE A 313 5.03 -16.76 -2.16
CA PHE A 313 4.29 -15.66 -2.76
C PHE A 313 3.27 -15.06 -1.78
N ASN A 314 2.41 -15.90 -1.19
CA ASN A 314 1.40 -15.49 -0.21
C ASN A 314 2.04 -15.00 1.09
N ALA A 315 3.13 -15.62 1.55
CA ALA A 315 3.84 -15.16 2.75
C ALA A 315 4.50 -13.79 2.55
N LYS A 316 5.17 -13.56 1.41
CA LYS A 316 5.83 -12.29 1.08
C LYS A 316 4.83 -11.15 0.96
N TRP A 317 3.72 -11.40 0.27
CA TRP A 317 2.71 -10.39 -0.01
C TRP A 317 1.57 -10.38 1.02
N LEU A 318 1.75 -11.07 2.15
CA LEU A 318 0.70 -11.23 3.16
C LEU A 318 0.19 -9.88 3.67
N SER A 319 1.03 -8.86 3.74
CA SER A 319 0.63 -7.53 4.18
C SER A 319 -0.20 -6.75 3.15
N TYR A 320 -0.39 -7.25 1.93
CA TYR A 320 -1.06 -6.53 0.85
C TYR A 320 -2.33 -7.27 0.42
N GLU A 321 -3.49 -6.81 0.92
CA GLU A 321 -4.80 -7.40 0.67
C GLU A 321 -5.08 -7.68 -0.82
N HIS A 322 -4.85 -6.66 -1.66
CA HIS A 322 -5.10 -6.66 -3.10
C HIS A 322 -4.26 -7.69 -3.88
N VAL A 323 -3.14 -8.14 -3.32
CA VAL A 323 -2.36 -9.26 -3.87
C VAL A 323 -2.94 -10.60 -3.41
N LEU A 324 -3.22 -10.71 -2.11
CA LEU A 324 -3.63 -11.98 -1.50
C LEU A 324 -5.01 -12.45 -1.98
N ILE A 325 -5.97 -11.52 -2.19
CA ILE A 325 -7.32 -11.87 -2.68
C ILE A 325 -7.29 -12.56 -4.05
N ASN A 326 -6.36 -12.17 -4.92
CA ASN A 326 -6.19 -12.78 -6.25
C ASN A 326 -5.74 -14.23 -6.12
N SER A 327 -4.75 -14.50 -5.27
CA SER A 327 -4.33 -15.87 -4.98
C SER A 327 -5.46 -16.67 -4.31
N ALA A 328 -6.20 -16.05 -3.38
CA ALA A 328 -7.30 -16.72 -2.70
C ALA A 328 -8.40 -17.16 -3.67
N THR A 329 -8.68 -16.37 -4.71
CA THR A 329 -9.78 -16.61 -5.65
C THR A 329 -9.46 -17.67 -6.71
N LEU A 330 -8.19 -17.78 -7.14
CA LEU A 330 -7.78 -18.62 -8.28
C LEU A 330 -8.13 -20.11 -8.13
N PRO A 331 -7.90 -20.80 -6.99
CA PRO A 331 -8.27 -22.20 -6.85
C PRO A 331 -9.78 -22.45 -6.99
N TYR A 332 -10.61 -21.52 -6.51
CA TYR A 332 -12.06 -21.62 -6.65
C TYR A 332 -12.51 -21.41 -8.10
N LEU A 333 -11.84 -20.52 -8.84
CA LEU A 333 -12.13 -20.31 -10.26
C LEU A 333 -11.86 -21.59 -11.06
N LEU A 334 -10.70 -22.22 -10.84
CA LEU A 334 -10.37 -23.51 -11.45
C LEU A 334 -11.38 -24.59 -11.06
N LEU A 335 -11.76 -24.68 -9.78
CA LEU A 335 -12.73 -25.65 -9.28
C LEU A 335 -14.12 -25.47 -9.90
N MET A 336 -14.61 -24.23 -9.99
CA MET A 336 -15.92 -23.94 -10.58
C MET A 336 -15.90 -24.21 -12.08
N TYR A 337 -14.83 -23.85 -12.78
CA TYR A 337 -14.69 -24.16 -14.20
C TYR A 337 -14.63 -25.67 -14.48
N GLU A 338 -13.94 -26.42 -13.62
CA GLU A 338 -13.88 -27.88 -13.69
C GLU A 338 -15.25 -28.55 -13.45
N LYS A 339 -16.05 -28.02 -12.52
CA LYS A 339 -17.43 -28.47 -12.30
C LYS A 339 -18.33 -28.08 -13.47
N TYR A 340 -18.13 -26.88 -14.02
CA TYR A 340 -18.82 -26.39 -15.21
C TYR A 340 -18.66 -27.34 -16.39
N LEU A 341 -17.43 -27.82 -16.65
CA LEU A 341 -17.15 -28.69 -17.78
C LEU A 341 -17.90 -30.03 -17.70
N LYS A 342 -18.12 -30.59 -16.49
CA LYS A 342 -18.84 -31.87 -16.29
C LYS A 342 -20.35 -31.78 -16.51
N GLU A 343 -20.95 -30.61 -16.36
CA GLU A 343 -22.39 -30.43 -16.55
C GLU A 343 -22.78 -30.53 -18.03
N LYS A 344 -23.98 -31.04 -18.36
CA LYS A 344 -24.42 -31.11 -19.77
C LYS A 344 -24.83 -29.74 -20.32
N ASN A 345 -25.49 -28.91 -19.51
CA ASN A 345 -26.00 -27.61 -19.93
C ASN A 345 -24.88 -26.56 -20.04
N ILE A 346 -24.88 -25.78 -21.12
CA ILE A 346 -23.96 -24.66 -21.35
C ILE A 346 -24.20 -23.53 -20.35
N LEU A 347 -25.45 -23.23 -20.00
CA LEU A 347 -25.81 -22.21 -19.01
C LEU A 347 -26.13 -22.92 -17.70
N ASN A 348 -25.12 -23.07 -16.85
CA ASN A 348 -25.26 -23.69 -15.54
C ASN A 348 -24.67 -22.80 -14.43
N LYS A 349 -25.02 -23.12 -13.18
CA LYS A 349 -24.60 -22.33 -12.00
C LYS A 349 -23.08 -22.17 -11.87
N TYR A 350 -22.28 -23.14 -12.31
CA TYR A 350 -20.83 -23.07 -12.22
C TYR A 350 -20.23 -22.11 -13.25
N LEU A 351 -20.91 -21.89 -14.38
CA LEU A 351 -20.55 -20.80 -15.30
C LEU A 351 -20.71 -19.45 -14.61
N ILE A 352 -21.85 -19.23 -13.94
CA ILE A 352 -22.14 -18.00 -13.19
C ILE A 352 -21.08 -17.79 -12.12
N PHE A 353 -20.74 -18.81 -11.33
CA PHE A 353 -19.67 -18.69 -10.34
C PHE A 353 -18.30 -18.38 -10.98
N SER A 354 -17.97 -18.99 -12.13
CA SER A 354 -16.72 -18.70 -12.83
C SER A 354 -16.64 -17.26 -13.34
N ILE A 355 -17.75 -16.72 -13.86
CA ILE A 355 -17.90 -15.31 -14.25
C ILE A 355 -17.70 -14.40 -13.04
N LEU A 356 -18.40 -14.67 -11.93
CA LEU A 356 -18.33 -13.86 -10.73
C LEU A 356 -16.91 -13.85 -10.14
N LEU A 357 -16.27 -15.02 -10.01
CA LEU A 357 -14.90 -15.13 -9.52
C LEU A 357 -13.90 -14.40 -10.44
N THR A 358 -14.12 -14.44 -11.75
CA THR A 358 -13.30 -13.67 -12.72
C THR A 358 -13.51 -12.16 -12.51
N GLY A 359 -14.76 -11.72 -12.31
CA GLY A 359 -15.06 -10.32 -11.95
C GLY A 359 -14.41 -9.89 -10.63
N LEU A 360 -14.43 -10.77 -9.61
CA LEU A 360 -13.75 -10.52 -8.32
C LEU A 360 -12.24 -10.36 -8.49
N ILE A 361 -11.61 -11.17 -9.36
CA ILE A 361 -10.20 -10.99 -9.73
C ILE A 361 -10.01 -9.61 -10.37
N PHE A 362 -10.83 -9.20 -11.34
CA PHE A 362 -10.67 -7.88 -11.96
C PHE A 362 -10.80 -6.72 -10.96
N ILE A 363 -11.77 -6.76 -10.04
CA ILE A 363 -11.99 -5.68 -9.06
C ILE A 363 -11.04 -5.73 -7.85
N SER A 364 -10.16 -6.75 -7.75
CA SER A 364 -9.20 -6.93 -6.65
C SER A 364 -8.20 -5.78 -6.49
N GLY A 365 -7.94 -5.06 -7.59
CA GLY A 365 -7.16 -3.84 -7.60
C GLY A 365 -5.72 -3.93 -8.08
N HIS A 366 -5.12 -5.11 -8.13
CA HIS A 366 -3.74 -5.24 -8.61
C HIS A 366 -3.66 -5.66 -10.09
N LEU A 367 -3.69 -4.72 -11.03
CA LEU A 367 -3.73 -5.00 -12.48
C LEU A 367 -2.70 -6.05 -12.96
N GLN A 368 -1.46 -5.96 -12.48
CA GLN A 368 -0.44 -6.96 -12.81
C GLN A 368 -0.77 -8.38 -12.30
N LYS A 369 -1.35 -8.52 -11.10
CA LYS A 369 -1.75 -9.83 -10.57
C LYS A 369 -3.03 -10.35 -11.22
N VAL A 370 -3.95 -9.45 -11.58
CA VAL A 370 -5.12 -9.77 -12.43
C VAL A 370 -4.66 -10.40 -13.74
N TYR A 371 -3.71 -9.75 -14.42
CA TYR A 371 -3.11 -10.30 -15.63
C TYR A 371 -2.55 -11.70 -15.41
N TYR A 372 -1.71 -11.91 -14.38
CA TYR A 372 -1.13 -13.23 -14.12
C TYR A 372 -2.16 -14.32 -13.81
N ALA A 373 -3.15 -14.02 -12.96
CA ALA A 373 -4.19 -14.99 -12.59
C ALA A 373 -5.05 -15.37 -13.79
N LEU A 374 -5.47 -14.39 -14.60
CA LEU A 374 -6.31 -14.61 -15.77
C LEU A 374 -5.54 -15.23 -16.94
N PHE A 375 -4.26 -14.90 -17.10
CA PHE A 375 -3.40 -15.55 -18.08
C PHE A 375 -3.19 -17.03 -17.74
N PHE A 376 -2.93 -17.35 -16.46
CA PHE A 376 -2.86 -18.74 -16.02
C PHE A 376 -4.19 -19.47 -16.24
N PHE A 377 -5.32 -18.84 -15.92
CA PHE A 377 -6.63 -19.42 -16.16
C PHE A 377 -6.93 -19.62 -17.66
N PHE A 378 -6.48 -18.70 -18.52
CA PHE A 378 -6.57 -18.85 -19.96
C PHE A 378 -5.75 -20.04 -20.48
N LEU A 379 -4.51 -20.22 -20.00
CA LEU A 379 -3.73 -21.43 -20.29
C LEU A 379 -4.44 -22.71 -19.84
N PHE A 380 -5.14 -22.67 -18.70
CA PHE A 380 -5.93 -23.79 -18.21
C PHE A 380 -7.14 -24.10 -19.11
N ILE A 381 -7.81 -23.07 -19.65
CA ILE A 381 -8.88 -23.22 -20.64
C ILE A 381 -8.32 -23.85 -21.92
N ILE A 382 -7.17 -23.38 -22.43
CA ILE A 382 -6.51 -23.98 -23.60
C ILE A 382 -6.19 -25.45 -23.34
N PHE A 383 -5.64 -25.77 -22.18
CA PHE A 383 -5.38 -27.14 -21.78
C PHE A 383 -6.64 -28.00 -21.81
N ARG A 384 -7.75 -27.50 -21.25
CA ARG A 384 -9.05 -28.19 -21.27
C ARG A 384 -9.65 -28.30 -22.67
N PHE A 385 -9.43 -27.30 -23.52
CA PHE A 385 -9.81 -27.34 -24.93
C PHE A 385 -9.06 -28.44 -25.66
N ILE A 386 -7.73 -28.53 -25.51
CA ILE A 386 -6.92 -29.58 -26.12
C ILE A 386 -7.39 -30.96 -25.66
N LEU A 387 -7.60 -31.16 -24.35
CA LEU A 387 -8.02 -32.47 -23.83
C LEU A 387 -9.41 -32.87 -24.31
N ASN A 388 -10.40 -31.99 -24.18
CA ASN A 388 -11.79 -32.35 -24.41
C ASN A 388 -12.18 -32.28 -25.89
N VAL A 389 -11.72 -31.26 -26.61
CA VAL A 389 -12.08 -31.02 -28.02
C VAL A 389 -11.14 -31.74 -28.96
N ILE A 390 -9.83 -31.54 -28.83
CA ILE A 390 -8.87 -32.08 -29.80
C ILE A 390 -8.67 -33.58 -29.57
N LEU A 391 -8.33 -33.98 -28.35
CA LEU A 391 -8.03 -35.38 -28.04
C LEU A 391 -9.29 -36.23 -27.87
N ALA A 392 -10.29 -35.74 -27.13
CA ALA A 392 -11.54 -36.47 -26.90
C ALA A 392 -12.66 -36.17 -27.92
N LYS A 393 -12.40 -35.34 -28.94
CA LYS A 393 -13.32 -35.03 -30.06
C LYS A 393 -14.70 -34.52 -29.63
N GLN A 394 -14.80 -33.85 -28.49
CA GLN A 394 -16.04 -33.22 -28.03
C GLN A 394 -16.31 -31.91 -28.78
N ASN A 395 -17.58 -31.49 -28.81
CA ASN A 395 -17.99 -30.24 -29.45
C ASN A 395 -17.34 -29.01 -28.75
N PRO A 396 -16.60 -28.13 -29.47
CA PRO A 396 -15.92 -26.99 -28.89
C PRO A 396 -16.84 -25.87 -28.41
N THR A 397 -18.08 -25.81 -28.90
CA THR A 397 -19.01 -24.68 -28.70
C THR A 397 -19.15 -24.30 -27.23
N LYS A 398 -19.25 -25.29 -26.34
CA LYS A 398 -19.38 -25.05 -24.90
C LYS A 398 -18.16 -24.32 -24.32
N ILE A 399 -16.95 -24.74 -24.66
CA ILE A 399 -15.71 -24.11 -24.16
C ILE A 399 -15.54 -22.72 -24.77
N LEU A 400 -15.81 -22.54 -26.06
CA LEU A 400 -15.69 -21.25 -26.73
C LEU A 400 -16.68 -20.22 -26.17
N ILE A 401 -17.97 -20.56 -26.09
CA ILE A 401 -19.00 -19.67 -25.55
C ILE A 401 -18.71 -19.35 -24.08
N SER A 402 -18.39 -20.34 -23.25
CA SER A 402 -18.07 -20.08 -21.84
C SER A 402 -16.84 -19.20 -21.67
N SER A 403 -15.81 -19.35 -22.49
CA SER A 403 -14.63 -18.48 -22.43
C SER A 403 -14.99 -17.03 -22.72
N ILE A 404 -15.77 -16.78 -23.78
CA ILE A 404 -16.25 -15.45 -24.13
C ILE A 404 -17.10 -14.86 -22.99
N LEU A 405 -18.01 -15.65 -22.41
CA LEU A 405 -18.88 -15.18 -21.32
C LEU A 405 -18.08 -14.91 -20.03
N ILE A 406 -17.15 -15.79 -19.66
CA ILE A 406 -16.35 -15.64 -18.44
C ILE A 406 -15.46 -14.41 -18.52
N PHE A 407 -14.70 -14.24 -19.61
CA PHE A 407 -13.83 -13.08 -19.77
C PHE A 407 -14.61 -11.81 -20.09
N GLY A 408 -15.61 -11.88 -20.98
CA GLY A 408 -16.41 -10.72 -21.40
C GLY A 408 -17.22 -10.14 -20.24
N ILE A 409 -18.03 -10.97 -19.55
CA ILE A 409 -18.82 -10.50 -18.41
C ILE A 409 -17.92 -10.22 -17.20
N GLY A 410 -16.86 -11.01 -16.99
CA GLY A 410 -15.87 -10.73 -15.95
C GLY A 410 -15.21 -9.35 -16.13
N LEU A 411 -14.85 -8.99 -17.35
CA LEU A 411 -14.31 -7.67 -17.70
C LEU A 411 -15.36 -6.57 -17.52
N LEU A 412 -16.62 -6.80 -17.90
CA LEU A 412 -17.71 -5.86 -17.66
C LEU A 412 -17.89 -5.59 -16.16
N ILE A 413 -17.80 -6.60 -15.30
CA ILE A 413 -17.78 -6.40 -13.84
C ILE A 413 -16.54 -5.60 -13.41
N GLY A 414 -15.38 -5.93 -13.97
CA GLY A 414 -14.11 -5.23 -13.74
C GLY A 414 -14.08 -3.78 -14.21
N SER A 415 -14.95 -3.40 -15.15
CA SER A 415 -14.98 -2.08 -15.76
C SER A 415 -15.23 -0.97 -14.75
N ILE A 416 -15.91 -1.26 -13.65
CA ILE A 416 -16.13 -0.30 -12.55
C ILE A 416 -14.82 0.25 -11.97
N VAL A 417 -13.74 -0.55 -11.98
CA VAL A 417 -12.39 -0.12 -11.58
C VAL A 417 -11.64 0.47 -12.77
N LEU A 418 -11.70 -0.19 -13.93
CA LEU A 418 -10.91 0.22 -15.10
C LEU A 418 -11.32 1.59 -15.65
N VAL A 419 -12.60 1.93 -15.65
CA VAL A 419 -13.11 3.22 -16.14
C VAL A 419 -12.57 4.39 -15.31
N GLN A 420 -12.43 4.21 -14.00
CA GLN A 420 -11.86 5.23 -13.10
C GLN A 420 -10.34 5.32 -13.26
N PHE A 421 -9.67 4.17 -13.40
CA PHE A 421 -8.21 4.13 -13.54
C PHE A 421 -7.69 4.65 -14.90
N PHE A 422 -8.45 4.45 -15.99
CA PHE A 422 -7.96 4.68 -17.35
C PHE A 422 -7.54 6.14 -17.64
N PRO A 423 -8.28 7.17 -17.21
CA PRO A 423 -7.83 8.57 -17.35
C PRO A 423 -6.49 8.83 -16.66
N LEU A 424 -6.33 8.36 -15.42
CA LEU A 424 -5.09 8.51 -14.66
C LEU A 424 -3.91 7.80 -15.33
N PHE A 425 -4.16 6.62 -15.93
CA PHE A 425 -3.16 5.88 -16.70
C PHE A 425 -2.66 6.67 -17.92
N LEU A 426 -3.55 7.35 -18.65
CA LEU A 426 -3.16 8.18 -19.81
C LEU A 426 -2.29 9.38 -19.44
N HIS A 427 -2.46 9.91 -18.21
CA HIS A 427 -1.65 11.01 -17.67
C HIS A 427 -0.43 10.52 -16.87
N SER A 428 -0.16 9.22 -16.86
CA SER A 428 0.98 8.66 -16.15
C SER A 428 2.29 9.01 -16.86
N HIS A 429 3.22 9.64 -16.14
CA HIS A 429 4.56 10.01 -16.63
C HIS A 429 5.53 8.80 -16.64
N ARG A 430 4.99 7.57 -16.65
CA ARG A 430 5.79 6.35 -16.60
C ARG A 430 6.34 6.06 -18.00
N GLU A 431 7.65 6.20 -18.17
CA GLU A 431 8.28 5.90 -19.46
C GLU A 431 8.02 4.45 -19.90
N PRO A 432 7.74 4.22 -21.20
CA PRO A 432 7.58 2.88 -21.73
C PRO A 432 8.90 2.10 -21.60
N PHE A 433 8.81 0.97 -20.91
CA PHE A 433 9.79 -0.10 -20.71
C PHE A 433 11.05 -0.01 -21.61
N SER A 434 12.18 0.46 -21.06
CA SER A 434 13.48 0.30 -21.72
C SER A 434 13.83 -1.18 -21.86
N LYS A 435 14.63 -1.55 -22.87
CA LYS A 435 15.14 -2.93 -23.02
C LYS A 435 15.89 -3.40 -21.77
N ASP A 436 16.52 -2.46 -21.06
CA ASP A 436 17.23 -2.71 -19.81
C ASP A 436 16.27 -2.99 -18.65
N PHE A 437 15.11 -2.32 -18.60
CA PHE A 437 14.08 -2.62 -17.60
C PHE A 437 13.54 -4.06 -17.74
N ILE A 438 13.32 -4.51 -18.98
CA ILE A 438 12.85 -5.89 -19.26
C ILE A 438 13.89 -6.91 -18.78
N LYS A 439 15.18 -6.69 -19.07
CA LYS A 439 16.28 -7.58 -18.65
C LYS A 439 16.54 -7.55 -17.14
N ALA A 440 16.39 -6.39 -16.50
CA ALA A 440 16.63 -6.22 -15.06
C ALA A 440 15.58 -6.92 -14.17
N ALA A 441 14.45 -7.37 -14.74
CA ALA A 441 13.34 -7.97 -14.01
C ALA A 441 13.18 -9.49 -14.19
N SER A 442 14.03 -10.15 -14.98
CA SER A 442 13.99 -11.60 -15.14
C SER A 442 14.59 -12.35 -13.95
N ILE A 443 14.00 -13.49 -13.61
CA ILE A 443 14.56 -14.40 -12.59
C ILE A 443 15.81 -15.07 -13.19
N PRO A 444 16.99 -14.90 -12.59
CA PRO A 444 18.20 -15.52 -13.10
C PRO A 444 18.19 -17.03 -12.82
N LEU A 445 18.77 -17.86 -13.69
CA LEU A 445 18.81 -19.33 -13.51
C LEU A 445 19.41 -19.76 -12.16
N LYS A 446 20.35 -18.99 -11.61
CA LYS A 446 20.93 -19.25 -10.27
C LYS A 446 19.91 -19.16 -9.14
N ALA A 447 18.78 -18.47 -9.33
CA ALA A 447 17.71 -18.38 -8.33
C ALA A 447 17.13 -19.77 -8.00
N PHE A 448 17.16 -20.71 -8.95
CA PHE A 448 16.66 -22.08 -8.75
C PHE A 448 17.48 -22.90 -7.75
N ILE A 449 18.69 -22.48 -7.39
CA ILE A 449 19.42 -23.01 -6.23
C ILE A 449 18.58 -22.85 -4.95
N GLY A 450 17.79 -21.77 -4.89
CA GLY A 450 16.83 -21.47 -3.84
C GLY A 450 15.81 -22.58 -3.56
N LEU A 451 15.52 -23.46 -4.53
CA LEU A 451 14.59 -24.59 -4.33
C LEU A 451 15.09 -25.59 -3.27
N VAL A 452 16.41 -25.73 -3.15
CA VAL A 452 17.05 -26.62 -2.16
C VAL A 452 17.62 -25.82 -1.00
N TYR A 453 18.20 -24.65 -1.30
CA TYR A 453 18.84 -23.77 -0.31
C TYR A 453 18.21 -22.37 -0.34
N PRO A 454 17.10 -22.13 0.38
CA PRO A 454 16.26 -20.92 0.24
C PRO A 454 17.00 -19.59 0.48
N PHE A 455 18.06 -19.62 1.29
CA PHE A 455 18.86 -18.45 1.65
C PHE A 455 20.26 -18.49 0.98
N TYR A 456 20.37 -19.04 -0.23
CA TYR A 456 21.67 -19.11 -0.94
C TYR A 456 22.34 -17.76 -1.16
N GLY A 457 21.55 -16.69 -1.24
CA GLY A 457 22.04 -15.32 -1.34
C GLY A 457 22.33 -14.66 0.01
N GLY A 458 22.14 -15.35 1.15
CA GLY A 458 22.13 -14.77 2.49
C GLY A 458 20.74 -14.68 3.10
N HIS A 459 20.67 -14.44 4.41
CA HIS A 459 19.40 -14.36 5.13
C HIS A 459 18.95 -12.88 5.26
N PRO A 460 17.69 -12.53 4.92
CA PRO A 460 17.23 -11.15 5.00
C PRO A 460 17.15 -10.59 6.42
N GLY A 461 17.24 -11.45 7.44
CA GLY A 461 17.36 -11.04 8.84
C GLY A 461 18.79 -10.65 9.27
N ASP A 462 19.80 -10.85 8.42
CA ASP A 462 21.18 -10.43 8.71
C ASP A 462 21.27 -8.90 8.61
N SER A 463 21.66 -8.23 9.70
CA SER A 463 21.63 -6.77 9.82
C SER A 463 22.36 -6.04 8.69
N ASN A 464 23.49 -6.57 8.23
CA ASN A 464 24.28 -5.96 7.15
C ASN A 464 23.60 -6.07 5.77
N LEU A 465 22.83 -7.14 5.54
CA LEU A 465 22.12 -7.39 4.28
C LEU A 465 20.74 -6.73 4.27
N ALA A 466 20.05 -6.70 5.41
CA ALA A 466 18.77 -6.02 5.61
C ALA A 466 18.86 -4.50 5.34
N LEU A 467 20.03 -3.90 5.61
CA LEU A 467 20.32 -2.50 5.34
C LEU A 467 20.63 -2.20 3.87
N ASN A 468 20.94 -3.21 3.04
CA ASN A 468 21.20 -3.02 1.62
C ASN A 468 19.88 -3.14 0.85
N PRO A 469 19.32 -2.03 0.31
CA PRO A 469 18.04 -2.11 -0.34
C PRO A 469 18.11 -3.02 -1.57
N MET A 470 19.12 -2.86 -2.42
CA MET A 470 19.24 -3.59 -3.68
C MET A 470 19.28 -5.12 -3.46
N TYR A 471 19.90 -5.55 -2.36
CA TYR A 471 19.90 -6.94 -1.94
C TYR A 471 18.49 -7.46 -1.61
N VAL A 472 17.74 -6.77 -0.73
CA VAL A 472 16.42 -7.23 -0.28
C VAL A 472 15.41 -7.24 -1.43
N ALA A 473 15.43 -6.24 -2.32
CA ALA A 473 14.63 -6.26 -3.54
C ALA A 473 14.97 -7.46 -4.44
N GLY A 474 16.26 -7.72 -4.65
CA GLY A 474 16.75 -8.84 -5.45
C GLY A 474 16.39 -10.19 -4.83
N PHE A 475 16.54 -10.35 -3.52
CA PHE A 475 16.22 -11.57 -2.78
C PHE A 475 14.77 -11.96 -3.01
N PHE A 476 13.84 -11.05 -2.73
CA PHE A 476 12.42 -11.33 -2.84
C PHE A 476 11.92 -11.43 -4.29
N ARG A 477 12.62 -10.86 -5.27
CA ARG A 477 12.32 -11.04 -6.70
C ARG A 477 12.77 -12.43 -7.18
N ASN A 478 13.87 -12.94 -6.63
CA ASN A 478 14.47 -14.21 -7.01
C ASN A 478 14.07 -15.38 -6.09
N TYR A 479 13.14 -15.16 -5.15
CA TYR A 479 12.76 -16.18 -4.18
C TYR A 479 11.79 -17.19 -4.80
N VAL A 480 12.32 -18.36 -5.15
CA VAL A 480 11.56 -19.44 -5.84
C VAL A 480 11.30 -20.66 -4.95
N TYR A 481 11.87 -20.72 -3.75
CA TYR A 481 11.64 -21.82 -2.81
C TYR A 481 10.15 -21.97 -2.52
N PHE A 482 9.60 -23.18 -2.42
CA PHE A 482 8.20 -23.39 -2.01
C PHE A 482 8.04 -24.57 -1.03
N GLY A 483 9.13 -24.91 -0.34
CA GLY A 483 9.20 -26.03 0.59
C GLY A 483 9.95 -27.23 0.02
N LEU A 484 10.88 -27.79 0.78
CA LEU A 484 11.66 -28.97 0.39
C LEU A 484 10.76 -30.20 0.16
N LEU A 485 9.80 -30.44 1.06
CA LEU A 485 8.88 -31.57 0.94
C LEU A 485 7.98 -31.47 -0.31
N PRO A 486 7.30 -30.35 -0.59
CA PRO A 486 6.61 -30.13 -1.87
C PRO A 486 7.51 -30.28 -3.09
N PHE A 487 8.76 -29.79 -3.02
CA PHE A 487 9.72 -29.92 -4.11
C PHE A 487 10.08 -31.39 -4.39
N VAL A 488 10.38 -32.18 -3.35
CA VAL A 488 10.63 -33.62 -3.48
C VAL A 488 9.40 -34.34 -4.06
N CYS A 489 8.19 -34.01 -3.59
CA CYS A 489 6.95 -34.55 -4.16
C CYS A 489 6.79 -34.20 -5.65
N ALA A 490 7.13 -32.96 -6.05
CA ALA A 490 7.13 -32.54 -7.44
C ALA A 490 8.11 -33.37 -8.28
N LEU A 491 9.33 -33.64 -7.79
CA LEU A 491 10.29 -34.51 -8.48
C LEU A 491 9.75 -35.94 -8.66
N PHE A 492 9.10 -36.52 -7.64
CA PHE A 492 8.49 -37.85 -7.79
C PHE A 492 7.35 -37.86 -8.81
N SER A 493 6.61 -36.75 -8.97
CA SER A 493 5.54 -36.63 -9.95
C SER A 493 6.03 -36.67 -11.41
N LEU A 494 7.33 -36.44 -11.66
CA LEU A 494 7.93 -36.62 -13.00
C LEU A 494 7.75 -38.03 -13.54
N LYS A 495 7.70 -39.06 -12.68
CA LYS A 495 7.45 -40.46 -13.08
C LYS A 495 6.08 -40.66 -13.74
N ILE A 496 5.13 -39.77 -13.49
CA ILE A 496 3.76 -39.84 -14.01
C ILE A 496 3.42 -38.67 -14.94
N ILE A 497 4.39 -37.83 -15.31
CA ILE A 497 4.14 -36.59 -16.07
C ILE A 497 3.39 -36.86 -17.38
N PHE A 498 3.81 -37.86 -18.16
CA PHE A 498 3.14 -38.21 -19.42
C PHE A 498 1.86 -39.05 -19.23
N LYS A 499 1.69 -39.67 -18.05
CA LYS A 499 0.52 -40.49 -17.71
C LYS A 499 -0.64 -39.63 -17.18
N ASN A 500 -0.33 -38.55 -16.46
CA ASN A 500 -1.32 -37.65 -15.89
C ASN A 500 -1.25 -36.27 -16.56
N LYS A 501 -2.27 -35.97 -17.38
CA LYS A 501 -2.34 -34.72 -18.15
C LYS A 501 -2.36 -33.46 -17.28
N LEU A 502 -2.89 -33.51 -16.04
CA LEU A 502 -2.84 -32.39 -15.11
C LEU A 502 -1.41 -32.13 -14.63
N VAL A 503 -0.65 -33.18 -14.32
CA VAL A 503 0.75 -33.04 -13.93
C VAL A 503 1.55 -32.41 -15.07
N LEU A 504 1.38 -32.89 -16.31
CA LEU A 504 2.01 -32.30 -17.49
C LEU A 504 1.67 -30.81 -17.64
N PHE A 505 0.40 -30.43 -17.49
CA PHE A 505 -0.03 -29.03 -17.58
C PHE A 505 0.69 -28.14 -16.57
N PHE A 506 0.74 -28.56 -15.30
CA PHE A 506 1.42 -27.77 -14.27
C PHE A 506 2.92 -27.63 -14.54
N PHE A 507 3.60 -28.67 -15.00
CA PHE A 507 5.01 -28.57 -15.39
C PHE A 507 5.23 -27.63 -16.58
N LEU A 508 4.38 -27.68 -17.61
CA LEU A 508 4.47 -26.76 -18.74
C LEU A 508 4.16 -25.31 -18.33
N SER A 509 3.29 -25.10 -17.34
CA SER A 509 2.96 -23.76 -16.83
C SER A 509 4.15 -23.05 -16.16
N ILE A 510 5.16 -23.80 -15.68
CA ILE A 510 6.39 -23.23 -15.10
C ILE A 510 7.16 -22.42 -16.13
N ILE A 511 7.06 -22.74 -17.43
CA ILE A 511 7.73 -21.98 -18.51
C ILE A 511 7.22 -20.53 -18.57
N PHE A 512 5.98 -20.30 -18.14
CA PHE A 512 5.34 -18.99 -18.13
C PHE A 512 5.45 -18.27 -16.78
N SER A 513 6.13 -18.88 -15.80
CA SER A 513 6.40 -18.33 -14.47
C SER A 513 7.76 -17.65 -14.44
#